data_AF-A0AAX4K995-F1
#
_entry.id   AF-A0AAX4K995-F1
#
_cell.length_a   1.000
_cell.length_b   1.000
_cell.length_c   1.000
_cell.angle_alpha   90.00
_cell.angle_beta   90.00
_cell.angle_gamma   90.00
#
_symmetry.space_group_name_H-M   'P 1'
#
loop_
_entity.id
_entity.type
_entity.pdbx_description
1 polymer ?
#
loop_
_entity_poly.entity_id
_entity_poly.type
_entity_poly.pdbx_seq_one_letter_code
_entity_poly.pdbx_strand_id
1 'polypeptide(L)'
;MRSNKIDKETWNDDHNIALLRASISILLTHRPDIYATLALRGVSENGGNRINQKLQQMLKKLCATYSSAEGLVEEEIKHLKDSKAAGGGNNGGTPKKRKVKDEE
;
A
#
# COMPACT_ATOMS: atom_id res chain seq x y z
N MET A 1 -14.02 36.33 3.94
CA MET A 1 -13.78 34.92 3.57
C MET A 1 -14.06 34.75 2.09
N ARG A 2 -13.04 34.52 1.25
CA ARG A 2 -13.26 34.24 -0.18
C ARG A 2 -13.74 32.80 -0.30
N SER A 3 -14.96 32.60 -0.77
CA SER A 3 -15.43 31.27 -1.17
C SER A 3 -14.66 30.87 -2.41
N ASN A 4 -13.75 29.90 -2.29
CA ASN A 4 -13.24 29.18 -3.44
C ASN A 4 -14.45 28.47 -4.06
N LYS A 5 -14.98 29.03 -5.16
CA LYS A 5 -15.89 28.27 -6.01
C LYS A 5 -15.06 27.13 -6.58
N ILE A 6 -15.37 25.91 -6.14
CA ILE A 6 -14.81 24.71 -6.74
C ILE A 6 -15.52 24.59 -8.09
N ASP A 7 -14.81 24.89 -9.17
CA ASP A 7 -15.32 24.63 -10.51
C ASP A 7 -15.55 23.12 -10.63
N LYS A 8 -16.79 22.75 -10.99
CA LYS A 8 -17.16 21.36 -11.14
C LYS A 8 -16.60 20.85 -12.46
N GLU A 9 -15.52 20.09 -12.37
CA GLU A 9 -14.96 19.40 -13.53
C GLU A 9 -15.87 18.24 -13.95
N THR A 10 -15.90 17.95 -15.26
CA THR A 10 -16.62 16.79 -15.79
C THR A 10 -15.77 15.55 -15.58
N TRP A 11 -16.38 14.47 -15.10
CA TRP A 11 -15.70 13.21 -14.86
C TRP A 11 -15.04 12.67 -16.13
N ASN A 12 -13.81 12.18 -16.02
CA ASN A 12 -13.00 11.66 -17.12
C ASN A 12 -12.17 10.44 -16.65
N ASP A 13 -11.38 9.87 -17.56
CA ASP A 13 -10.59 8.67 -17.27
C ASP A 13 -9.47 8.89 -16.26
N ASP A 14 -8.91 10.09 -16.16
CA ASP A 14 -7.89 10.41 -15.15
C ASP A 14 -8.47 10.32 -13.73
N HIS A 15 -9.73 10.72 -13.55
CA HIS A 15 -10.45 10.54 -12.28
C HIS A 15 -10.63 9.06 -11.94
N ASN A 16 -10.94 8.22 -12.93
CA ASN A 16 -11.03 6.76 -12.75
C ASN A 16 -9.68 6.20 -12.29
N ILE A 17 -8.59 6.56 -12.97
CA ILE A 17 -7.23 6.11 -12.63
C ILE A 17 -6.84 6.56 -11.22
N ALA A 18 -7.09 7.83 -10.88
CA ALA A 18 -6.78 8.38 -9.57
C ALA A 18 -7.54 7.65 -8.45
N LEU A 19 -8.84 7.41 -8.67
CA LEU A 19 -9.68 6.67 -7.72
C LEU A 19 -9.20 5.22 -7.55
N LEU A 20 -8.88 4.53 -8.64
CA LEU A 20 -8.36 3.17 -8.61
C LEU A 20 -7.02 3.11 -7.88
N ARG A 21 -6.09 4.02 -8.18
CA ARG A 21 -4.78 4.09 -7.54
C ARG A 21 -4.92 4.32 -6.03
N ALA A 22 -5.73 5.28 -5.61
CA ALA A 22 -6.01 5.53 -4.20
C ALA A 22 -6.61 4.30 -3.50
N SER A 23 -7.59 3.65 -4.15
CA SER A 23 -8.24 2.45 -3.61
C SER A 23 -7.26 1.28 -3.43
N ILE A 24 -6.42 1.01 -4.44
CA ILE A 24 -5.39 -0.04 -4.39
C ILE A 24 -4.40 0.25 -3.27
N SER A 25 -3.92 1.50 -3.17
CA SER A 25 -2.94 1.91 -2.17
C SER A 25 -3.46 1.68 -0.74
N ILE A 26 -4.70 2.09 -0.47
CA ILE A 26 -5.37 1.88 0.83
C ILE A 26 -5.48 0.39 1.14
N LEU A 27 -5.99 -0.42 0.20
CA LEU A 27 -6.19 -1.86 0.41
C LEU A 27 -4.88 -2.61 0.65
N LEU A 28 -3.82 -2.28 -0.09
CA LEU A 28 -2.52 -2.92 0.06
C LEU A 28 -1.76 -2.47 1.32
N THR A 29 -1.98 -1.24 1.77
CA THR A 29 -1.42 -0.69 3.02
C THR A 29 -2.09 -1.32 4.24
N HIS A 30 -3.42 -1.40 4.23
CA HIS A 30 -4.25 -1.93 5.32
C HIS A 30 -4.53 -3.44 5.20
N ARG A 31 -3.74 -4.16 4.41
CA ARG A 31 -3.89 -5.62 4.25
C ARG A 31 -3.89 -6.44 5.56
N PRO A 32 -3.16 -6.09 6.64
CA PRO A 32 -3.25 -6.86 7.88
C PRO A 32 -4.66 -6.83 8.49
N ASP A 33 -5.38 -5.71 8.32
CA ASP A 33 -6.75 -5.55 8.81
C ASP A 33 -7.70 -6.50 8.05
N ILE A 34 -7.47 -6.66 6.74
CA ILE A 34 -8.17 -7.64 5.91
C ILE A 34 -7.92 -9.06 6.43
N TYR A 35 -6.67 -9.39 6.78
CA TYR A 35 -6.30 -10.73 7.26
C TYR A 35 -6.93 -11.07 8.61
N ALA A 36 -7.19 -10.06 9.44
CA ALA A 36 -7.81 -10.20 10.76
C ALA A 36 -9.31 -10.56 10.69
N THR A 37 -9.93 -10.46 9.51
CA THR A 37 -11.34 -10.83 9.30
C THR A 37 -11.60 -12.26 9.73
N LEU A 38 -12.63 -12.48 10.57
CA LEU A 38 -12.94 -13.78 11.17
C LEU A 38 -13.04 -14.91 10.14
N ALA A 39 -13.70 -14.66 9.01
CA ALA A 39 -13.88 -15.62 7.92
C ALA A 39 -12.59 -15.98 7.18
N LEU A 40 -11.52 -15.19 7.33
CA LEU A 40 -10.22 -15.40 6.66
C LEU A 40 -9.15 -15.96 7.58
N ARG A 41 -9.41 -16.13 8.89
CA ARG A 41 -8.42 -16.61 9.85
C ARG A 41 -7.76 -17.92 9.44
N GLY A 42 -8.55 -18.90 8.98
CA GLY A 42 -8.03 -20.21 8.55
C GLY A 42 -7.17 -20.17 7.27
N VAL A 43 -7.22 -19.09 6.50
CA VAL A 43 -6.37 -18.89 5.30
C VAL A 43 -5.32 -17.80 5.50
N SER A 44 -5.28 -17.18 6.68
CA SER A 44 -4.25 -16.22 7.09
C SER A 44 -2.99 -16.91 7.65
N GLU A 45 -3.04 -18.23 7.87
CA GLU A 45 -1.88 -19.03 8.26
C GLU A 45 -0.76 -18.85 7.21
N ASN A 46 0.47 -18.61 7.66
CA ASN A 46 1.63 -18.19 6.85
C ASN A 46 1.66 -16.69 6.47
N GLY A 47 1.36 -15.81 7.43
CA GLY A 47 1.56 -14.37 7.27
C GLY A 47 0.68 -13.73 6.19
N GLY A 48 -0.46 -14.36 5.86
CA GLY A 48 -1.42 -13.86 4.89
C GLY A 48 -0.96 -13.89 3.43
N ASN A 49 0.07 -14.66 3.06
CA ASN A 49 0.57 -14.71 1.68
C ASN A 49 -0.51 -15.13 0.66
N ARG A 50 -1.32 -16.15 0.99
CA ARG A 50 -2.43 -16.59 0.12
C ARG A 50 -3.48 -15.50 -0.05
N ILE A 51 -3.83 -14.81 1.03
CA ILE A 51 -4.79 -13.69 1.00
C ILE A 51 -4.22 -12.55 0.16
N ASN A 52 -2.93 -12.20 0.32
CA ASN A 52 -2.26 -11.18 -0.48
C ASN A 52 -2.32 -11.48 -1.98
N GLN A 53 -1.98 -12.72 -2.37
CA GLN A 53 -2.04 -13.15 -3.77
C GLN A 53 -3.47 -13.04 -4.31
N LYS A 54 -4.47 -13.46 -3.53
CA LYS A 54 -5.87 -13.38 -3.95
C LYS A 54 -6.36 -11.94 -4.06
N LEU A 55 -5.98 -11.08 -3.12
CA LEU A 55 -6.27 -9.64 -3.15
C LEU A 55 -5.71 -9.00 -4.42
N GLN A 56 -4.43 -9.25 -4.73
CA GLN A 56 -3.81 -8.73 -5.95
C GLN A 56 -4.50 -9.26 -7.21
N GLN A 57 -4.88 -10.54 -7.27
CA GLN A 57 -5.66 -11.08 -8.39
C GLN A 57 -7.01 -10.37 -8.57
N MET A 58 -7.72 -10.07 -7.48
CA MET A 58 -8.99 -9.35 -7.53
C MET A 58 -8.80 -7.91 -8.02
N LEU A 59 -7.77 -7.22 -7.53
CA LEU A 59 -7.45 -5.85 -7.94
C LEU A 59 -7.08 -5.79 -9.44
N LYS A 60 -6.32 -6.77 -9.94
CA LYS A 60 -5.99 -6.84 -11.38
C LYS A 60 -7.24 -7.02 -12.23
N LYS A 61 -8.16 -7.91 -11.81
CA LYS A 61 -9.44 -8.10 -12.50
C LYS A 61 -10.30 -6.84 -12.46
N LEU A 62 -10.31 -6.10 -11.36
CA LEU A 62 -10.99 -4.82 -11.27
C LEU A 62 -10.39 -3.81 -12.25
N CYS A 63 -9.06 -3.67 -12.27
CA CYS A 63 -8.39 -2.73 -13.18
C CYS A 63 -8.59 -3.11 -14.65
N ALA A 64 -8.66 -4.40 -14.98
CA ALA A 64 -8.92 -4.87 -16.34
C ALA A 64 -10.28 -4.42 -16.91
N THR A 65 -11.20 -3.93 -16.07
CA THR A 65 -12.47 -3.33 -16.53
C THR A 65 -12.31 -1.90 -17.05
N TYR A 66 -11.15 -1.27 -16.83
CA TYR A 66 -10.80 0.07 -17.28
C TYR A 66 -9.56 -0.02 -18.18
N SER A 67 -9.70 0.31 -19.46
CA SER A 67 -8.60 0.24 -20.44
C SER A 67 -7.40 1.10 -20.05
N SER A 68 -7.61 2.16 -19.28
CA SER A 68 -6.58 3.08 -18.81
C SER A 68 -5.89 2.66 -17.50
N ALA A 69 -6.29 1.55 -16.89
CA ALA A 69 -5.75 1.07 -15.61
C ALA A 69 -4.87 -0.19 -15.73
N GLU A 70 -4.44 -0.55 -16.95
CA GLU A 70 -3.55 -1.69 -17.16
C GLU A 70 -2.21 -1.48 -16.42
N GLY A 71 -1.74 -2.50 -15.70
CA GLY A 71 -0.48 -2.44 -14.94
C GLY A 71 -0.51 -1.61 -13.65
N LEU A 72 -1.63 -0.93 -13.34
CA LEU A 72 -1.74 -0.02 -12.19
C LEU A 72 -1.48 -0.72 -10.84
N VAL A 73 -1.86 -2.00 -10.73
CA VAL A 73 -1.67 -2.80 -9.51
C VAL A 73 -0.19 -3.08 -9.27
N GLU A 74 0.55 -3.44 -10.32
CA GLU A 74 1.99 -3.71 -10.27
C GLU A 74 2.79 -2.45 -9.93
N GLU A 75 2.42 -1.31 -10.52
CA GLU A 75 3.01 -0.01 -10.21
C GLU A 75 2.86 0.31 -8.72
N GLU A 76 1.65 0.18 -8.18
CA GLU A 76 1.38 0.52 -6.78
C GLU A 76 2.08 -0.44 -5.80
N ILE A 77 2.18 -1.74 -6.15
CA ILE A 77 2.97 -2.69 -5.36
C ILE A 77 4.44 -2.30 -5.33
N LYS A 78 4.99 -1.86 -6.47
CA LYS A 78 6.39 -1.40 -6.56
C LYS A 78 6.59 -0.15 -5.72
N HIS A 79 5.72 0.85 -5.88
CA HIS A 79 5.76 2.09 -5.08
C HIS A 79 5.73 1.79 -3.57
N LEU A 80 4.85 0.91 -3.10
CA LEU A 80 4.78 0.56 -1.68
C LEU A 80 6.05 -0.15 -1.17
N LYS A 81 6.74 -0.92 -2.01
CA LYS A 81 8.03 -1.52 -1.67
C LYS A 81 9.12 -0.44 -1.57
N ASP A 82 9.15 0.47 -2.53
CA ASP A 82 10.13 1.56 -2.59
C ASP A 82 9.92 2.56 -1.45
N SER A 83 8.68 2.91 -1.11
CA SER A 83 8.35 3.76 0.05
C SER A 83 8.78 3.13 1.38
N LYS A 84 8.69 1.80 1.51
CA LYS A 84 9.19 1.09 2.71
C LYS A 84 10.72 1.07 2.78
N ALA A 85 11.40 1.00 1.63
CA ALA A 85 12.86 1.07 1.58
C ALA A 85 13.37 2.49 1.88
N ALA A 86 12.67 3.53 1.43
CA ALA A 86 13.03 4.92 1.66
C ALA A 86 12.75 5.41 3.10
N GLY A 87 11.80 4.79 3.82
CA GLY A 87 11.42 5.13 5.19
C GLY A 87 12.17 4.40 6.31
N GLY A 88 13.23 3.66 5.99
CA GLY A 88 14.02 2.85 6.95
C GLY A 88 14.94 3.63 7.90
N GLY A 89 14.66 4.92 8.15
CA GLY A 89 15.39 5.75 9.09
C GLY A 89 14.42 6.35 10.10
N ASN A 90 14.70 6.11 11.37
CA ASN A 90 14.12 6.81 12.53
C ASN A 90 12.86 6.19 13.16
N ASN A 91 13.02 5.03 13.80
CA ASN A 91 12.48 4.84 15.15
C ASN A 91 13.11 3.64 15.89
N GLY A 92 13.83 3.92 16.98
CA GLY A 92 13.95 2.98 18.11
C GLY A 92 15.25 2.19 18.31
N GLY A 93 16.36 2.55 17.64
CA GLY A 93 17.66 1.93 17.91
C GLY A 93 18.22 2.36 19.27
N THR A 94 18.04 1.54 20.31
CA THR A 94 18.78 1.64 21.58
C THR A 94 20.28 1.88 21.31
N PRO A 95 20.94 2.88 21.94
CA PRO A 95 22.34 3.16 21.70
C PRO A 95 23.20 1.96 22.10
N LYS A 96 23.89 1.35 21.12
CA LYS A 96 24.87 0.30 21.34
C LYS A 96 26.06 0.92 22.08
N LYS A 97 26.14 0.72 23.41
CA LYS A 97 27.30 1.09 24.25
C LYS A 97 28.59 0.61 23.57
N ARG A 98 29.45 1.54 23.15
CA ARG A 98 30.84 1.24 22.76
C ARG A 98 31.57 0.69 23.99
N LYS A 99 32.15 -0.50 23.86
CA LYS A 99 33.20 -0.97 24.79
C LYS A 99 34.44 -0.12 24.52
N VAL A 100 34.83 0.70 25.48
CA VAL A 100 36.19 1.26 25.55
C VAL A 100 37.10 0.10 25.94
N LYS A 101 38.13 -0.14 25.14
CA LYS A 101 39.22 -1.07 25.45
C LYS A 101 40.30 -0.23 26.13
N ASP A 102 40.50 -0.43 27.42
CA ASP A 102 41.70 0.06 28.12
C ASP A 102 42.92 -0.65 27.52
N GLU A 103 43.92 0.14 27.14
CA GLU A 103 45.27 -0.32 26.87
C GLU A 103 46.04 -0.28 28.20
N GLU A 104 46.66 -1.40 28.54
CA GLU A 104 47.74 -1.50 29.53
C GLU A 104 48.99 -2.04 28.82
#